data_AF-R7RW27-F1
#
_entry.id   AF-R7RW27-F1
#
_cell.length_a   1.000
_cell.length_b   1.000
_cell.length_c   1.000
_cell.angle_alpha   90.00
_cell.angle_beta   90.00
_cell.angle_gamma   90.00
#
_symmetry.space_group_name_H-M   'P 1'
#
loop_
_entity.id
_entity.type
_entity.pdbx_description
1 polymer ?
#
loop_
_entity_poly.entity_id
_entity_poly.type
_entity_poly.pdbx_seq_one_letter_code
_entity_poly.pdbx_strand_id
1 'polypeptide(L)'
;IVVLSGAGISCSCGIPDFRSADGLYDLVKQRYPDIFVKGHELFDASVFRDPLLTAAFYTFIAQLKQRIDRSAPSPTHKFLKTLDTKKKLLRSYTQNIDGFEERVGLLGSSSDDARVAYSNGRSNFRGKDVRSILLHGDIHRVRCTLCSTDLPCTLDHIGMFDKGVAPDCVECKARADARVAANKRSIKVGVLRPAIVLYNEPHPLGDEIGAIQAIDIGKKPDLLLIMGTSLKVPGFKKIVKSFADVVHA
;
A
#
# COMPACT_ATOMS: atom_id res chain seq x y z
N ILE A 1 -11.09 13.45 15.89
CA ILE A 1 -11.65 12.56 14.83
C ILE A 1 -10.60 11.61 14.26
N VAL A 2 -10.80 10.30 14.36
CA VAL A 2 -10.07 9.27 13.60
C VAL A 2 -11.00 8.69 12.53
N VAL A 3 -10.47 8.49 11.32
CA VAL A 3 -11.20 7.86 10.21
C VAL A 3 -10.56 6.53 9.86
N LEU A 4 -11.37 5.49 9.68
CA LEU A 4 -10.96 4.20 9.14
C LEU A 4 -11.72 3.92 7.84
N SER A 5 -10.98 3.76 6.75
CA SER A 5 -11.55 3.63 5.40
C SER A 5 -11.13 2.36 4.69
N GLY A 6 -11.97 1.93 3.74
CA GLY A 6 -11.64 0.87 2.78
C GLY A 6 -12.18 1.19 1.37
N ALA A 7 -12.17 0.18 0.50
CA ALA A 7 -12.35 0.36 -0.94
C ALA A 7 -13.65 1.09 -1.35
N GLY A 8 -14.69 1.04 -0.50
CA GLY A 8 -15.97 1.71 -0.73
C GLY A 8 -15.86 3.23 -0.87
N ILE A 9 -14.83 3.88 -0.31
CA ILE A 9 -14.63 5.33 -0.50
C ILE A 9 -14.09 5.67 -1.91
N SER A 10 -13.60 4.68 -2.65
CA SER A 10 -13.04 4.80 -4.00
C SER A 10 -13.94 4.22 -5.09
N CYS A 11 -15.09 3.59 -4.76
CA CYS A 11 -16.00 3.00 -5.75
C CYS A 11 -16.52 4.04 -6.77
N SER A 12 -16.76 5.28 -6.34
CA SER A 12 -17.20 6.36 -7.25
C SER A 12 -16.07 6.96 -8.10
N CYS A 13 -14.83 6.49 -7.95
CA CYS A 13 -13.67 7.00 -8.69
C CYS A 13 -13.49 6.33 -10.06
N GLY A 14 -14.38 5.42 -10.46
CA GLY A 14 -14.23 4.64 -11.69
C GLY A 14 -13.19 3.53 -11.59
N ILE A 15 -12.76 3.19 -10.37
CA ILE A 15 -11.95 2.00 -10.11
C ILE A 15 -12.94 0.86 -9.87
N PRO A 16 -12.96 -0.20 -10.72
CA PRO A 16 -13.78 -1.37 -10.45
C PRO A 16 -13.36 -1.95 -9.10
N ASP A 17 -14.34 -2.31 -8.27
CA ASP A 17 -14.01 -2.91 -6.98
C ASP A 17 -13.30 -4.26 -7.18
N PHE A 18 -12.56 -4.68 -6.18
CA PHE A 18 -11.79 -5.93 -6.21
C PHE A 18 -12.67 -7.20 -6.21
N ARG A 19 -14.01 -7.07 -6.12
CA ARG A 19 -14.93 -8.15 -5.75
C ARG A 19 -16.09 -8.36 -6.72
N SER A 20 -16.40 -7.41 -7.59
CA SER A 20 -17.48 -7.54 -8.57
C SER A 20 -17.03 -8.42 -9.73
N ALA A 21 -17.98 -9.22 -10.20
CA ALA A 21 -17.78 -10.20 -11.27
C ALA A 21 -17.44 -9.55 -12.62
N ASP A 22 -17.73 -8.25 -12.82
CA ASP A 22 -17.63 -7.58 -14.12
C ASP A 22 -16.37 -6.70 -14.25
N GLY A 23 -15.38 -6.90 -13.37
CA GLY A 23 -14.28 -5.97 -13.13
C GLY A 23 -12.91 -6.36 -13.70
N LEU A 24 -11.85 -5.79 -13.11
CA LEU A 24 -10.44 -6.04 -13.46
C LEU A 24 -10.03 -7.53 -13.34
N TYR A 25 -10.77 -8.27 -12.52
CA TYR A 25 -10.55 -9.69 -12.30
C TYR A 25 -10.77 -10.52 -13.58
N ASP A 26 -11.78 -10.17 -14.38
CA ASP A 26 -12.07 -10.86 -15.64
C ASP A 26 -11.00 -10.65 -16.69
N LEU A 27 -10.39 -9.46 -16.75
CA LEU A 27 -9.27 -9.17 -17.65
C LEU A 27 -8.07 -10.07 -17.36
N VAL A 28 -7.79 -10.32 -16.09
CA VAL A 28 -6.73 -11.23 -15.67
C VAL A 28 -7.11 -12.68 -15.95
N LYS A 29 -8.35 -13.07 -15.68
CA LYS A 29 -8.86 -14.42 -15.98
C LYS A 29 -8.83 -14.74 -17.47
N GLN A 30 -9.14 -13.79 -18.34
CA GLN A 30 -9.04 -13.96 -19.79
C GLN A 30 -7.60 -14.19 -20.26
N ARG A 31 -6.63 -13.51 -19.62
CA ARG A 31 -5.21 -13.65 -19.96
C ARG A 31 -4.57 -14.90 -19.33
N TYR A 32 -5.13 -15.38 -18.23
CA TYR A 32 -4.66 -16.54 -17.49
C TYR A 32 -5.83 -17.50 -17.20
N PRO A 33 -6.37 -18.18 -18.24
CA PRO A 33 -7.58 -19.01 -18.12
C PRO A 33 -7.39 -20.23 -17.21
N ASP A 34 -6.16 -20.73 -17.07
CA ASP A 34 -5.82 -21.87 -16.23
C ASP A 34 -5.79 -21.54 -14.74
N ILE A 35 -5.92 -20.26 -14.38
CA ILE A 35 -5.94 -19.79 -13.01
C ILE A 35 -7.38 -19.76 -12.47
N PHE A 36 -7.72 -20.73 -11.61
CA PHE A 36 -8.92 -20.67 -10.78
C PHE A 36 -8.64 -19.96 -9.47
N VAL A 37 -8.45 -18.64 -9.52
CA VAL A 37 -8.20 -17.86 -8.32
C VAL A 37 -9.52 -17.29 -7.79
N LYS A 38 -9.63 -17.19 -6.47
CA LYS A 38 -10.59 -16.29 -5.85
C LYS A 38 -9.90 -14.95 -5.62
N GLY A 39 -10.58 -13.82 -5.81
CA GLY A 39 -9.95 -12.49 -5.73
C GLY A 39 -9.09 -12.21 -4.49
N HIS A 40 -9.26 -12.93 -3.37
CA HIS A 40 -8.40 -12.80 -2.19
C HIS A 40 -7.02 -13.50 -2.32
N GLU A 41 -6.87 -14.53 -3.14
CA GLU A 41 -5.61 -15.29 -3.26
C GLU A 41 -4.56 -14.50 -4.05
N LEU A 42 -4.97 -13.63 -4.99
CA LEU A 42 -4.05 -12.68 -5.65
C LEU A 42 -3.42 -11.70 -4.65
N PHE A 43 -4.06 -11.48 -3.50
CA PHE A 43 -3.58 -10.58 -2.47
C PHE A 43 -3.03 -11.31 -1.25
N ASP A 44 -2.73 -12.60 -1.36
CA ASP A 44 -2.06 -13.37 -0.31
C ASP A 44 -0.57 -13.53 -0.65
N ALA A 45 0.30 -13.53 0.36
CA ALA A 45 1.74 -13.68 0.19
C ALA A 45 2.12 -14.98 -0.57
N SER A 46 1.25 -15.99 -0.53
CA SER A 46 1.39 -17.22 -1.32
C SER A 46 1.44 -17.04 -2.82
N VAL A 47 0.96 -15.90 -3.35
CA VAL A 47 0.96 -15.59 -4.78
C VAL A 47 2.37 -15.68 -5.39
N PHE A 48 3.40 -15.39 -4.60
CA PHE A 48 4.81 -15.44 -5.02
C PHE A 48 5.42 -16.85 -5.02
N ARG A 49 4.66 -17.89 -4.62
CA ARG A 49 5.11 -19.29 -4.67
C ARG A 49 4.83 -19.97 -6.00
N ASP A 50 3.91 -19.43 -6.78
CA ASP A 50 3.54 -19.93 -8.10
C ASP A 50 3.86 -18.86 -9.16
N PRO A 51 4.70 -19.16 -10.16
CA PRO A 51 5.03 -18.21 -11.23
C PRO A 51 3.82 -17.69 -12.01
N LEU A 52 2.80 -18.52 -12.21
CA LEU A 52 1.59 -18.17 -12.95
C LEU A 52 0.72 -17.20 -12.13
N LEU A 53 0.55 -17.47 -10.84
CA LEU A 53 -0.12 -16.56 -9.91
C LEU A 53 0.63 -15.22 -9.76
N THR A 54 1.95 -15.28 -9.69
CA THR A 54 2.83 -14.10 -9.64
C THR A 54 2.64 -13.22 -10.87
N ALA A 55 2.63 -13.82 -12.07
CA ALA A 55 2.42 -13.10 -13.32
C ALA A 55 1.02 -12.46 -13.39
N ALA A 56 -0.01 -13.18 -12.93
CA ALA A 56 -1.36 -12.67 -12.83
C ALA A 56 -1.48 -11.49 -11.86
N PHE A 57 -0.84 -11.58 -10.69
CA PHE A 57 -0.77 -10.48 -9.73
C PHE A 57 -0.11 -9.23 -10.32
N TYR A 58 1.05 -9.37 -10.97
CA TYR A 58 1.71 -8.22 -11.59
C TYR A 58 0.85 -7.58 -12.67
N THR A 59 0.23 -8.39 -13.54
CA THR A 59 -0.66 -7.87 -14.57
C THR A 59 -1.86 -7.14 -13.97
N PHE A 60 -2.46 -7.71 -12.93
CA PHE A 60 -3.55 -7.08 -12.20
C PHE A 60 -3.15 -5.72 -11.65
N ILE A 61 -2.02 -5.64 -10.94
CA ILE A 61 -1.53 -4.39 -10.34
C ILE A 61 -1.21 -3.34 -11.41
N ALA A 62 -0.63 -3.74 -12.54
CA ALA A 62 -0.34 -2.83 -13.64
C ALA A 62 -1.62 -2.18 -14.18
N GLN A 63 -2.64 -2.99 -14.47
CA GLN A 63 -3.92 -2.48 -14.99
C GLN A 63 -4.66 -1.64 -13.95
N LEU A 64 -4.60 -2.03 -12.67
CA LEU A 64 -5.19 -1.26 -11.56
C LEU A 64 -4.54 0.12 -11.49
N LYS A 65 -3.21 0.19 -11.51
CA LYS A 65 -2.45 1.43 -11.48
C LYS A 65 -2.80 2.35 -12.63
N GLN A 66 -2.87 1.82 -13.85
CA GLN A 66 -3.24 2.61 -15.03
C GLN A 66 -4.64 3.24 -14.90
N ARG A 67 -5.59 2.56 -14.26
CA ARG A 67 -6.93 3.12 -13.97
C ARG A 67 -6.86 4.19 -12.89
N ILE A 68 -6.19 3.92 -11.77
CA ILE A 68 -5.99 4.88 -10.67
C ILE A 68 -5.39 6.19 -11.17
N ASP A 69 -4.37 6.11 -12.03
CA ASP A 69 -3.68 7.29 -12.58
C ASP A 69 -4.62 8.17 -13.42
N ARG A 70 -5.64 7.59 -14.05
CA ARG A 70 -6.65 8.30 -14.85
C ARG A 70 -7.85 8.75 -14.03
N SER A 71 -8.02 8.22 -12.82
CA SER A 71 -9.13 8.51 -11.93
C SER A 71 -8.86 9.76 -11.07
N ALA A 72 -9.92 10.33 -10.50
CA ALA A 72 -9.84 11.43 -9.55
C ALA A 72 -10.32 11.00 -8.15
N PRO A 73 -9.75 11.57 -7.06
CA PRO A 73 -10.22 11.30 -5.70
C PRO A 73 -11.71 11.63 -5.53
N SER A 74 -12.43 10.75 -4.82
CA SER A 74 -13.86 10.93 -4.53
C SER A 74 -14.14 12.13 -3.60
N PRO A 75 -15.41 12.58 -3.49
CA PRO A 75 -15.81 13.57 -2.48
C PRO A 75 -15.42 13.17 -1.05
N THR A 76 -15.42 11.87 -0.73
CA THR A 76 -15.00 11.37 0.57
C THR A 76 -13.52 11.69 0.86
N HIS A 77 -12.63 11.53 -0.12
CA HIS A 77 -11.22 11.92 0.06
C HIS A 77 -11.08 13.42 0.31
N LYS A 78 -11.83 14.25 -0.44
CA LYS A 78 -11.85 15.71 -0.23
C LYS A 78 -12.42 16.09 1.14
N PHE A 79 -13.39 15.32 1.65
CA PHE A 79 -13.88 15.45 3.02
C PHE A 79 -12.78 15.17 4.05
N LEU A 80 -11.97 14.11 3.86
CA LEU A 80 -10.80 13.86 4.73
C LEU A 80 -9.84 15.06 4.73
N LYS A 81 -9.54 15.62 3.56
CA LYS A 81 -8.71 16.83 3.48
C LYS A 81 -9.36 18.03 4.18
N THR A 82 -10.67 18.17 4.09
CA THR A 82 -11.41 19.23 4.79
C THR A 82 -11.28 19.09 6.30
N LEU A 83 -11.37 17.86 6.84
CA LEU A 83 -11.15 17.61 8.26
C LEU A 83 -9.72 17.96 8.69
N ASP A 84 -8.72 17.65 7.87
CA ASP A 84 -7.30 17.99 8.10
C ASP A 84 -7.08 19.51 8.09
N THR A 85 -7.53 20.21 7.05
CA THR A 85 -7.42 21.67 6.94
C THR A 85 -8.10 22.40 8.11
N LYS A 86 -9.23 21.86 8.59
CA LYS A 86 -9.94 22.38 9.77
C LYS A 86 -9.33 21.93 11.10
N LYS A 87 -8.19 21.24 11.10
CA LYS A 87 -7.48 20.71 12.28
C LYS A 87 -8.36 19.78 13.16
N LYS A 88 -9.30 19.07 12.54
CA LYS A 88 -10.20 18.11 13.20
C LYS A 88 -9.78 16.66 12.98
N LEU A 89 -9.06 16.38 11.90
CA LEU A 89 -8.53 15.04 11.62
C LEU A 89 -7.31 14.76 12.51
N LEU A 90 -7.43 13.76 13.37
CA LEU A 90 -6.28 13.19 14.07
C LEU A 90 -5.50 12.27 13.12
N ARG A 91 -6.20 11.33 12.48
CA ARG A 91 -5.61 10.36 11.55
C ARG A 91 -6.67 9.75 10.63
N SER A 92 -6.27 9.44 9.41
CA SER A 92 -6.95 8.50 8.51
C SER A 92 -6.15 7.20 8.47
N TYR A 93 -6.78 6.06 8.74
CA TYR A 93 -6.21 4.73 8.53
C TYR A 93 -6.95 4.07 7.37
N THR A 94 -6.27 3.92 6.23
CA THR A 94 -6.88 3.42 5.01
C THR A 94 -6.38 2.02 4.68
N GLN A 95 -7.30 1.14 4.29
CA GLN A 95 -6.98 -0.16 3.70
C GLN A 95 -6.66 -0.07 2.22
N ASN A 96 -6.90 1.09 1.60
CA ASN A 96 -6.70 1.30 0.18
C ASN A 96 -5.22 1.45 -0.14
N ILE A 97 -4.90 1.09 -1.37
CA ILE A 97 -3.56 1.19 -1.95
C ILE A 97 -3.52 2.20 -3.10
N ASP A 98 -4.62 2.95 -3.31
CA ASP A 98 -4.84 3.79 -4.50
C ASP A 98 -4.18 5.17 -4.43
N GLY A 99 -3.66 5.56 -3.26
CA GLY A 99 -2.94 6.83 -3.08
C GLY A 99 -3.81 8.08 -3.16
N PHE A 100 -5.15 7.97 -3.17
CA PHE A 100 -6.01 9.14 -3.32
C PHE A 100 -5.98 10.08 -2.12
N GLU A 101 -5.71 9.58 -0.90
CA GLU A 101 -5.49 10.41 0.28
C GLU A 101 -4.29 11.35 0.10
N GLU A 102 -3.19 10.86 -0.47
CA GLU A 102 -2.01 11.68 -0.78
C GLU A 102 -2.31 12.68 -1.90
N ARG A 103 -3.07 12.27 -2.92
CA ARG A 103 -3.48 13.16 -4.04
C ARG A 103 -4.36 14.33 -3.62
N VAL A 104 -5.09 14.22 -2.50
CA VAL A 104 -5.81 15.36 -1.90
C VAL A 104 -4.96 16.15 -0.90
N GLY A 105 -3.69 15.80 -0.74
CA GLY A 105 -2.71 16.52 0.07
C GLY A 105 -2.65 16.10 1.53
N LEU A 106 -3.00 14.86 1.86
CA LEU A 106 -2.70 14.27 3.18
C LEU A 106 -1.31 13.64 3.14
N LEU A 107 -0.47 13.94 4.14
CA LEU A 107 0.84 13.29 4.25
C LEU A 107 0.66 11.80 4.60
N GLY A 108 1.04 10.91 3.69
CA GLY A 108 0.94 9.46 3.89
C GLY A 108 2.15 8.84 4.58
N SER A 109 1.96 7.67 5.21
CA SER A 109 3.02 6.96 5.95
C SER A 109 4.13 6.40 5.06
N SER A 110 3.87 6.26 3.76
CA SER A 110 4.84 5.75 2.78
C SER A 110 5.54 6.87 2.00
N SER A 111 5.21 8.14 2.24
CA SER A 111 5.86 9.25 1.55
C SER A 111 7.31 9.43 2.03
N ASP A 112 8.16 9.95 1.14
CA ASP A 112 9.55 10.26 1.51
C ASP A 112 9.60 11.36 2.59
N ASP A 113 8.66 12.30 2.57
CA ASP A 113 8.51 13.35 3.58
C ASP A 113 8.17 12.82 4.99
N ALA A 114 7.50 11.66 5.07
CA ALA A 114 7.24 10.98 6.34
C ALA A 114 8.48 10.23 6.86
N ARG A 115 9.35 9.78 5.94
CA ARG A 115 10.57 9.02 6.20
C ARG A 115 11.79 9.95 6.19
N VAL A 116 12.00 10.72 7.26
CA VAL A 116 13.21 11.56 7.35
C VAL A 116 14.44 10.66 7.32
N ALA A 117 15.39 11.02 6.45
CA ALA A 117 16.65 10.32 6.22
C ALA A 117 17.33 9.92 7.54
N TYR A 118 17.92 8.73 7.53
CA TYR A 118 18.79 8.19 8.56
C TYR A 118 19.82 9.24 9.00
N SER A 119 19.58 9.87 10.15
CA SER A 119 20.58 10.67 10.86
C SER A 119 20.77 10.03 12.23
N ASN A 120 22.00 9.62 12.53
CA ASN A 120 22.44 9.13 13.84
C ASN A 120 21.81 7.81 14.35
N GLY A 121 21.48 6.86 13.47
CA GLY A 121 21.11 5.50 13.88
C GLY A 121 19.73 5.34 14.53
N ARG A 122 18.88 6.39 14.49
CA ARG A 122 17.45 6.32 14.82
C ARG A 122 16.64 6.81 13.62
N SER A 123 15.72 5.99 13.13
CA SER A 123 14.74 6.42 12.13
C SER A 123 13.81 7.47 12.75
N ASN A 124 13.99 8.74 12.41
CA ASN A 124 13.05 9.78 12.83
C ASN A 124 11.85 9.79 11.87
N PHE A 125 10.93 8.84 12.07
CA PHE A 125 9.65 8.86 11.39
C PHE A 125 8.83 10.07 11.88
N ARG A 126 8.38 10.95 10.97
CA ARG A 126 7.54 12.13 11.31
C ARG A 126 6.10 11.72 11.62
N GLY A 127 5.93 10.79 12.56
CA GLY A 127 4.63 10.23 12.94
C GLY A 127 3.63 11.26 13.47
N LYS A 128 4.07 12.45 13.89
CA LYS A 128 3.18 13.56 14.28
C LYS A 128 2.56 14.29 13.08
N ASP A 129 3.27 14.34 11.95
CA ASP A 129 2.86 15.11 10.77
C ASP A 129 2.07 14.26 9.78
N VAL A 130 2.31 12.94 9.78
CA VAL A 130 1.55 11.99 8.96
C VAL A 130 0.05 12.13 9.26
N ARG A 131 -0.79 12.13 8.22
CA ARG A 131 -2.26 12.20 8.34
C ARG A 131 -2.95 10.97 7.78
N SER A 132 -2.32 10.27 6.85
CA SER A 132 -2.83 9.02 6.29
C SER A 132 -1.89 7.85 6.59
N ILE A 133 -2.41 6.81 7.22
CA ILE A 133 -1.71 5.54 7.45
C ILE A 133 -2.19 4.55 6.41
N LEU A 134 -1.27 4.13 5.54
CA LEU A 134 -1.52 3.19 4.45
C LEU A 134 -1.30 1.77 4.98
N LEU A 135 -2.38 1.11 5.41
CA LEU A 135 -2.29 -0.18 6.13
C LEU A 135 -1.87 -1.36 5.24
N HIS A 136 -2.02 -1.23 3.92
CA HIS A 136 -1.65 -2.27 2.96
C HIS A 136 -0.58 -1.79 1.98
N GLY A 137 0.21 -0.79 2.36
CA GLY A 137 1.22 -0.20 1.48
C GLY A 137 0.62 0.69 0.38
N ASP A 138 1.36 0.84 -0.71
CA ASP A 138 1.11 1.85 -1.74
C ASP A 138 1.43 1.30 -3.14
N ILE A 139 0.53 1.54 -4.11
CA ILE A 139 0.71 1.15 -5.50
C ILE A 139 1.67 2.08 -6.26
N HIS A 140 1.93 3.28 -5.74
CA HIS A 140 2.81 4.27 -6.38
C HIS A 140 4.30 4.00 -6.15
N ARG A 141 4.64 2.90 -5.46
CA ARG A 141 6.01 2.53 -5.13
C ARG A 141 6.30 1.07 -5.46
N VAL A 142 7.58 0.74 -5.63
CA VAL A 142 8.09 -0.61 -5.77
C VAL A 142 9.13 -0.88 -4.69
N ARG A 143 9.16 -2.11 -4.19
CA ARG A 143 10.07 -2.56 -3.13
C ARG A 143 10.88 -3.76 -3.58
N CYS A 144 12.17 -3.72 -3.28
CA CYS A 144 13.08 -4.84 -3.51
C CYS A 144 12.80 -5.98 -2.53
N THR A 145 12.63 -7.19 -3.04
CA THR A 145 12.43 -8.41 -2.23
C THR A 145 13.65 -8.87 -1.46
N LEU A 146 14.84 -8.33 -1.78
CA LEU A 146 16.09 -8.71 -1.14
C LEU A 146 16.63 -7.63 -0.19
N CYS A 147 16.84 -6.41 -0.69
CA CYS A 147 17.46 -5.34 0.09
C CYS A 147 16.48 -4.34 0.69
N SER A 148 15.17 -4.54 0.48
CA SER A 148 14.12 -3.64 0.98
C SER A 148 14.17 -2.19 0.49
N THR A 149 15.03 -1.86 -0.48
CA THR A 149 15.00 -0.54 -1.14
C THR A 149 13.61 -0.29 -1.69
N ASP A 150 13.13 0.93 -1.49
CA ASP A 150 11.81 1.40 -1.86
C ASP A 150 11.96 2.57 -2.84
N LEU A 151 11.36 2.48 -4.02
CA LEU A 151 11.50 3.42 -5.13
C LEU A 151 10.13 3.82 -5.69
N PRO A 152 9.99 5.01 -6.29
CA PRO A 152 8.80 5.35 -7.05
C PRO A 152 8.50 4.34 -8.17
N CYS A 153 7.22 4.04 -8.38
CA CYS A 153 6.77 3.19 -9.47
C CYS A 153 6.76 3.99 -10.79
N THR A 154 7.59 3.60 -11.76
CA THR A 154 7.72 4.26 -13.06
C THR A 154 6.86 3.58 -14.12
N LEU A 155 6.72 4.22 -15.29
CA LEU A 155 6.02 3.62 -16.44
C LEU A 155 6.69 2.32 -16.92
N ASP A 156 8.02 2.22 -16.82
CA ASP A 156 8.75 0.99 -17.16
C ASP A 156 8.40 -0.16 -16.22
N HIS A 157 8.29 0.12 -14.91
CA HIS A 157 7.81 -0.87 -13.95
C HIS A 157 6.42 -1.37 -14.32
N ILE A 158 5.49 -0.47 -14.66
CA ILE A 158 4.14 -0.84 -15.10
C ILE A 158 4.15 -1.65 -16.40
N GLY A 159 4.99 -1.28 -17.37
CA GLY A 159 5.14 -2.04 -18.63
C GLY A 159 5.69 -3.45 -18.43
N MET A 160 6.55 -3.66 -17.42
CA MET A 160 7.02 -5.00 -17.04
C MET A 160 5.94 -5.78 -16.29
N PHE A 161 5.26 -5.14 -15.33
CA PHE A 161 4.20 -5.78 -14.56
C PHE A 161 3.03 -6.20 -15.46
N ASP A 162 2.67 -5.41 -16.46
CA ASP A 162 1.65 -5.77 -17.45
C ASP A 162 2.06 -6.95 -18.33
N LYS A 163 3.35 -7.30 -18.40
CA LYS A 163 3.84 -8.53 -19.03
C LYS A 163 3.94 -9.71 -18.05
N GLY A 164 3.52 -9.52 -16.80
CA GLY A 164 3.60 -10.52 -15.74
C GLY A 164 5.01 -10.72 -15.16
N VAL A 165 5.91 -9.75 -15.32
CA VAL A 165 7.30 -9.86 -14.84
C VAL A 165 7.71 -8.66 -13.99
N ALA A 166 8.72 -8.84 -13.13
CA ALA A 166 9.28 -7.79 -12.29
C ALA A 166 10.72 -7.45 -12.71
N PRO A 167 11.11 -6.17 -12.69
CA PRO A 167 12.49 -5.77 -12.97
C PRO A 167 13.46 -6.20 -11.86
N ASP A 168 14.73 -6.35 -12.22
CA ASP A 168 15.82 -6.42 -11.26
C ASP A 168 15.92 -5.12 -10.45
N CYS A 169 16.31 -5.26 -9.18
CA CYS A 169 16.58 -4.13 -8.32
C CYS A 169 17.88 -3.44 -8.71
N VAL A 170 17.78 -2.17 -9.09
CA VAL A 170 18.90 -1.30 -9.48
C VAL A 170 19.98 -1.21 -8.40
N GLU A 171 19.61 -1.12 -7.12
CA GLU A 171 20.56 -1.08 -5.99
C GLU A 171 21.29 -2.42 -5.79
N CYS A 172 20.57 -3.53 -5.90
CA CYS A 172 21.19 -4.85 -5.81
C CYS A 172 22.13 -5.10 -6.99
N LYS A 173 21.73 -4.69 -8.19
CA LYS A 173 22.53 -4.81 -9.41
C LYS A 173 23.80 -3.97 -9.31
N ALA A 174 23.69 -2.70 -8.91
CA ALA A 174 24.85 -1.83 -8.70
C ALA A 174 25.85 -2.43 -7.70
N ARG A 175 25.38 -2.99 -6.58
CA ARG A 175 26.25 -3.70 -5.62
C ARG A 175 26.87 -4.97 -6.18
N ALA A 176 26.14 -5.72 -7.01
CA ALA A 176 26.66 -6.92 -7.66
C ALA A 176 27.75 -6.58 -8.68
N ASP A 177 27.51 -5.59 -9.53
CA ASP A 177 28.43 -5.13 -10.57
C ASP A 177 29.71 -4.54 -9.95
N ALA A 178 29.59 -3.74 -8.88
CA ALA A 178 30.74 -3.19 -8.16
C ALA A 178 31.65 -4.29 -7.56
N ARG A 179 31.08 -5.44 -7.16
CA ARG A 179 31.87 -6.57 -6.67
C ARG A 179 32.62 -7.27 -7.79
N VAL A 180 31.96 -7.48 -8.93
CA VAL A 180 32.58 -8.10 -10.11
C VAL A 180 33.72 -7.21 -10.62
N ALA A 181 33.51 -5.89 -10.70
CA ALA A 181 34.55 -4.93 -11.06
C ALA A 181 35.76 -4.96 -10.10
N ALA A 182 35.54 -5.33 -8.84
CA ALA A 182 36.60 -5.52 -7.85
C ALA A 182 37.18 -6.96 -7.81
N ASN A 183 36.98 -7.76 -8.86
CA ASN A 183 37.39 -9.17 -8.96
C ASN A 183 36.85 -10.07 -7.83
N LYS A 184 35.70 -9.72 -7.25
CA LYS A 184 35.00 -10.53 -6.24
C LYS A 184 33.83 -11.27 -6.88
N ARG A 185 33.43 -12.39 -6.27
CA ARG A 185 32.20 -13.11 -6.67
C ARG A 185 30.99 -12.18 -6.59
N SER A 186 30.16 -12.24 -7.64
CA SER A 186 28.86 -11.55 -7.70
C SER A 186 27.94 -12.00 -6.56
N ILE A 187 26.97 -11.16 -6.22
CA ILE A 187 25.94 -11.42 -5.19
C ILE A 187 24.57 -11.51 -5.83
N LYS A 188 23.62 -12.09 -5.10
CA LYS A 188 22.24 -12.22 -5.55
C LYS A 188 21.62 -10.84 -5.83
N VAL A 189 20.95 -10.72 -6.96
CA VAL A 189 20.13 -9.56 -7.33
C VAL A 189 18.69 -9.84 -6.93
N GLY A 190 18.07 -8.89 -6.22
CA GLY A 190 16.64 -8.96 -5.88
C GLY A 190 15.78 -8.40 -7.00
N VAL A 191 14.46 -8.64 -6.92
CA VAL A 191 13.49 -8.09 -7.88
C VAL A 191 12.65 -7.00 -7.24
N LEU A 192 12.20 -6.03 -8.03
CA LEU A 192 11.33 -4.93 -7.62
C LEU A 192 9.87 -5.34 -7.83
N ARG A 193 9.14 -5.56 -6.74
CA ARG A 193 7.70 -5.84 -6.76
C ARG A 193 6.90 -4.59 -6.35
N PRO A 194 5.60 -4.48 -6.68
CA PRO A 194 4.75 -3.42 -6.12
C PRO A 194 4.84 -3.37 -4.59
N ALA A 195 4.92 -2.17 -4.01
CA ALA A 195 5.06 -1.96 -2.56
C ALA A 195 3.73 -2.11 -1.80
N ILE A 196 2.98 -3.14 -2.16
CA ILE A 196 1.71 -3.52 -1.56
C ILE A 196 1.97 -4.64 -0.56
N VAL A 197 1.38 -4.52 0.62
CA VAL A 197 1.43 -5.52 1.68
C VAL A 197 0.30 -6.50 1.48
N LEU A 198 0.65 -7.76 1.26
CA LEU A 198 -0.29 -8.85 1.03
C LEU A 198 -0.79 -9.43 2.35
N TYR A 199 -1.91 -10.16 2.31
CA TYR A 199 -2.34 -10.99 3.43
C TYR A 199 -1.25 -12.01 3.77
N ASN A 200 -1.07 -12.25 5.06
CA ASN A 200 0.00 -13.10 5.61
C ASN A 200 1.43 -12.61 5.28
N GLU A 201 1.58 -11.36 4.85
CA GLU A 201 2.87 -10.68 4.76
C GLU A 201 3.04 -9.71 5.94
N PRO A 202 4.23 -9.67 6.59
CA PRO A 202 4.50 -8.65 7.59
C PRO A 202 4.53 -7.26 6.95
N HIS A 203 3.89 -6.29 7.60
CA HIS A 203 3.94 -4.89 7.14
C HIS A 203 5.35 -4.32 7.38
N PRO A 204 6.01 -3.74 6.36
CA PRO A 204 7.38 -3.23 6.52
C PRO A 204 7.55 -2.08 7.52
N LEU A 205 6.46 -1.36 7.80
CA LEU A 205 6.37 -0.30 8.81
C LEU A 205 5.49 -0.71 10.00
N GLY A 206 5.38 -2.01 10.29
CA GLY A 206 4.43 -2.53 11.27
C GLY A 206 4.64 -1.94 12.68
N ASP A 207 5.90 -1.83 13.09
CA ASP A 207 6.28 -1.29 14.40
C ASP A 207 5.96 0.22 14.50
N GLU A 208 6.28 1.00 13.45
CA GLU A 208 5.97 2.42 13.39
C GLU A 208 4.47 2.68 13.38
N ILE A 209 3.70 1.90 12.62
CA ILE A 209 2.24 1.99 12.60
C ILE A 209 1.67 1.67 13.98
N GLY A 210 2.17 0.63 14.65
CA GLY A 210 1.77 0.27 16.01
C GLY A 210 2.06 1.38 17.02
N ALA A 211 3.25 1.98 16.95
CA ALA A 211 3.63 3.12 17.80
C ALA A 211 2.73 4.34 17.55
N ILE A 212 2.42 4.65 16.29
CA ILE A 212 1.52 5.75 15.92
C ILE A 212 0.11 5.48 16.44
N GLN A 213 -0.39 4.25 16.29
CA GLN A 213 -1.72 3.87 16.79
C GLN A 213 -1.80 4.06 18.31
N ALA A 214 -0.78 3.62 19.05
CA ALA A 214 -0.73 3.81 20.51
C ALA A 214 -0.74 5.29 20.90
N ILE A 215 0.01 6.14 20.18
CA ILE A 215 0.01 7.60 20.39
C ILE A 215 -1.38 8.19 20.09
N ASP A 216 -2.01 7.79 18.98
CA ASP A 216 -3.32 8.30 18.59
C ASP A 216 -4.41 7.87 19.57
N ILE A 217 -4.34 6.64 20.10
CA ILE A 217 -5.20 6.16 21.20
C ILE A 217 -4.99 7.03 22.46
N GLY A 218 -3.73 7.29 22.83
CA GLY A 218 -3.40 8.11 24.01
C GLY A 218 -3.87 9.57 23.91
N LYS A 219 -4.09 10.08 22.68
CA LYS A 219 -4.70 11.40 22.45
C LYS A 219 -6.21 11.43 22.67
N LYS A 220 -6.84 10.30 22.99
CA LYS A 220 -8.28 10.17 23.29
C LYS A 220 -9.16 10.80 22.20
N PRO A 221 -9.19 10.22 20.98
CA PRO A 221 -10.08 10.72 19.95
C PRO A 221 -11.53 10.70 20.43
N ASP A 222 -12.24 11.74 20.06
CA ASP A 222 -13.61 12.05 20.46
C ASP A 222 -14.67 11.57 19.45
N LEU A 223 -14.23 11.16 18.26
CA LEU A 223 -15.08 10.68 17.19
C LEU A 223 -14.33 9.67 16.33
N LEU A 224 -14.97 8.54 16.10
CA LEU A 224 -14.53 7.47 15.20
C LEU A 224 -15.48 7.41 13.99
N LEU A 225 -14.94 7.58 12.79
CA LEU A 225 -15.68 7.40 11.53
C LEU A 225 -15.18 6.15 10.80
N ILE A 226 -16.10 5.26 10.43
CA ILE A 226 -15.79 4.07 9.62
C ILE A 226 -16.51 4.21 8.28
N MET A 227 -15.74 4.19 7.18
CA MET A 227 -16.26 4.56 5.86
C MET A 227 -15.89 3.53 4.79
N GLY A 228 -16.86 3.10 3.98
CA GLY A 228 -16.59 2.32 2.77
C GLY A 228 -15.86 0.99 3.01
N THR A 229 -16.11 0.31 4.13
CA THR A 229 -15.42 -0.95 4.45
C THR A 229 -16.38 -1.99 5.01
N SER A 230 -16.21 -3.23 4.56
CA SER A 230 -16.92 -4.41 5.09
C SER A 230 -16.33 -4.96 6.40
N LEU A 231 -15.25 -4.35 6.89
CA LEU A 231 -14.51 -4.80 8.08
C LEU A 231 -14.13 -6.28 8.07
N LYS A 232 -13.86 -6.91 6.92
CA LYS A 232 -13.57 -8.36 6.88
C LYS A 232 -12.13 -8.73 7.29
N VAL A 233 -11.18 -7.79 7.22
CA VAL A 233 -9.76 -8.03 7.52
C VAL A 233 -9.52 -8.05 9.04
N PRO A 234 -9.03 -9.16 9.63
CA PRO A 234 -8.90 -9.29 11.09
C PRO A 234 -8.03 -8.21 11.74
N GLY A 235 -6.88 -7.86 11.15
CA GLY A 235 -6.01 -6.81 11.67
C GLY A 235 -6.72 -5.46 11.74
N PHE A 236 -7.46 -5.12 10.69
CA PHE A 236 -8.24 -3.89 10.64
C PHE A 236 -9.38 -3.84 11.68
N LYS A 237 -10.08 -4.98 11.90
CA LYS A 237 -11.09 -5.09 12.97
C LYS A 237 -10.50 -4.75 14.35
N LYS A 238 -9.28 -5.21 14.64
CA LYS A 238 -8.61 -4.94 15.92
C LYS A 238 -8.32 -3.44 16.10
N ILE A 239 -7.88 -2.76 15.04
CA ILE A 239 -7.65 -1.31 15.07
C ILE A 239 -8.96 -0.57 15.34
N VAL A 240 -10.04 -0.92 14.61
CA VAL A 240 -11.38 -0.35 14.82
C VAL A 240 -11.82 -0.51 16.27
N LYS A 241 -11.73 -1.74 16.81
CA LYS A 241 -12.13 -2.02 18.20
C LYS A 241 -11.33 -1.17 19.19
N SER A 242 -10.02 -1.08 19.01
CA SER A 242 -9.14 -0.31 19.90
C SER A 242 -9.51 1.18 19.95
N PHE A 243 -9.89 1.78 18.82
CA PHE A 243 -10.38 3.16 18.81
C PHE A 243 -11.81 3.29 19.35
N ALA A 244 -12.69 2.33 19.06
CA ALA A 244 -14.07 2.34 19.56
C ALA A 244 -14.11 2.27 21.09
N ASP A 245 -13.26 1.44 21.70
CA ASP A 245 -13.13 1.32 23.15
C ASP A 245 -12.73 2.66 23.80
N VAL A 246 -11.93 3.49 23.11
CA VAL A 246 -11.47 4.79 23.60
C VAL A 246 -12.52 5.88 23.40
N VAL A 247 -13.22 5.89 22.25
CA VAL A 247 -14.24 6.90 21.94
C VAL A 247 -15.49 6.72 22.82
N HIS A 248 -15.77 5.49 23.27
CA HIS A 248 -16.92 5.17 24.12
C HIS A 248 -16.61 5.13 25.63
N ALA A 249 -15.36 5.37 26.05
CA ALA A 249 -14.94 5.40 27.45
C ALA A 249 -15.14 6.79 28.08
#